data_AF-A0A2V5L394-F1
#
_entry.id   AF-A0A2V5L394-F1
#
_cell.length_a   1.000
_cell.length_b   1.000
_cell.length_c   1.000
_cell.angle_alpha   90.00
_cell.angle_beta   90.00
_cell.angle_gamma   90.00
#
_symmetry.space_group_name_H-M   'P 1'
#
loop_
_entity.id
_entity.type
_entity.pdbx_description
1 polymer ?
#
loop_
_entity_poly.entity_id
_entity_poly.type
_entity_poly.pdbx_seq_one_letter_code
_entity_poly.pdbx_strand_id
1 'polypeptide(L)' 'MVSVTRGQPTAEELAAVTAVVLALHGGDGPEPAKPATRAWARRTQLNLAPKPGPGAWRRSRS' A
#
# COMPACT_ATOMS: atom_id res chain seq x y z
N MET A 1 -9.30 -11.43 5.11
CA MET A 1 -8.85 -12.81 5.40
C MET A 1 -7.61 -13.07 4.56
N VAL A 2 -6.52 -13.59 5.13
CA VAL A 2 -5.25 -13.88 4.43
C VAL A 2 -5.17 -15.40 4.17
N SER A 3 -4.67 -15.80 3.00
CA SER A 3 -4.49 -17.22 2.63
C SER A 3 -3.20 -17.45 1.84
N VAL A 4 -2.63 -18.65 1.97
CA VAL A 4 -1.44 -19.08 1.22
C VAL A 4 -1.91 -19.78 -0.05
N THR A 5 -1.48 -19.27 -1.22
CA THR A 5 -1.91 -19.82 -2.52
C THR A 5 -0.89 -20.79 -3.13
N ARG A 6 0.34 -20.83 -2.62
CA ARG A 6 1.41 -21.72 -3.08
C ARG A 6 2.43 -21.97 -1.97
N GLY A 7 2.98 -23.19 -1.96
CA GLY A 7 4.03 -23.60 -1.02
C GLY A 7 3.49 -23.96 0.37
N GLN A 8 4.39 -24.43 1.23
CA GLN A 8 4.08 -24.82 2.60
C GLN A 8 5.01 -24.06 3.56
N PRO A 9 4.69 -22.81 3.92
CA PRO A 9 5.54 -22.02 4.82
C PRO A 9 5.59 -22.66 6.20
N THR A 10 6.70 -22.45 6.90
CA THR A 10 6.77 -22.84 8.31
C THR A 10 5.89 -21.93 9.16
N ALA A 11 5.63 -22.35 10.39
CA ALA A 11 4.86 -21.53 11.34
C ALA A 11 5.56 -20.19 11.61
N GLU A 12 6.89 -20.20 11.67
CA GLU A 12 7.73 -19.02 11.93
C GLU A 12 7.66 -18.01 10.78
N GLU A 13 7.73 -18.48 9.53
CA GLU A 13 7.63 -17.62 8.36
C GLU A 13 6.24 -16.96 8.27
N LEU A 14 5.18 -17.72 8.54
CA LEU A 14 3.81 -17.21 8.57
C LEU A 14 3.63 -16.17 9.69
N ALA A 15 4.20 -16.42 10.87
CA ALA A 15 4.15 -15.49 11.99
C ALA A 15 4.88 -14.17 11.68
N ALA A 16 6.07 -14.25 11.07
CA ALA A 16 6.85 -13.06 10.70
C ALA A 16 6.09 -12.15 9.74
N VAL A 17 5.49 -12.72 8.68
CA VAL A 17 4.67 -11.96 7.72
C VAL A 17 3.44 -11.35 8.40
N THR A 18 2.78 -12.10 9.28
CA THR A 18 1.61 -11.61 10.02
C THR A 18 1.97 -10.45 10.93
N ALA A 19 3.10 -10.53 11.64
CA ALA A 19 3.58 -9.44 12.49
C ALA A 19 3.85 -8.16 11.69
N VAL A 20 4.43 -8.27 10.49
CA VAL A 20 4.62 -7.12 9.57
C VAL A 20 3.28 -6.53 9.14
N VAL A 21 2.32 -7.37 8.75
CA VAL A 21 0.97 -6.90 8.38
C VAL A 21 0.30 -6.17 9.53
N LEU A 22 0.36 -6.72 10.75
CA LEU A 22 -0.19 -6.07 11.95
C LEU A 22 0.53 -4.74 12.24
N ALA A 23 1.85 -4.67 12.11
CA ALA A 23 2.61 -3.44 12.31
C ALA A 23 2.24 -2.35 11.29
N LEU A 24 1.93 -2.71 10.05
CA LEU A 24 1.44 -1.78 9.02
C LEU A 24 0.02 -1.29 9.30
N HIS A 25 -0.82 -2.09 9.98
CA HIS A 25 -2.20 -1.74 10.32
C HIS A 25 -2.34 -1.08 11.70
N GLY A 26 -1.39 -1.26 12.62
CA GLY A 26 -1.44 -0.78 14.01
C GLY A 26 -1.21 0.71 14.21
N GLY A 27 -1.39 1.54 13.18
CA GLY A 27 -1.17 2.98 13.20
C GLY A 27 -2.36 3.79 13.72
N ASP A 28 -2.93 3.45 14.88
CA ASP A 28 -3.98 4.23 15.56
C ASP A 28 -3.44 5.13 16.69
N GLY A 29 -2.12 5.32 16.75
CA GLY A 29 -1.53 6.39 17.56
C GLY A 29 -1.86 7.77 16.94
N PRO A 30 -1.95 8.85 17.75
CA PRO A 30 -2.26 10.18 17.23
C PRO A 30 -1.28 10.54 16.11
N GLU A 31 -1.81 10.62 14.88
CA GLU A 31 -1.00 10.87 13.71
C GLU A 31 -0.44 12.30 13.82
N PRO A 32 0.90 12.51 13.78
CA PRO A 32 1.42 13.86 13.66
C PRO A 32 0.87 14.45 12.37
N ALA A 33 0.33 15.67 12.43
CA ALA A 33 -0.26 16.35 11.28
C ALA A 33 0.77 16.39 10.13
N LYS A 34 0.65 15.45 9.19
CA LYS A 34 1.49 15.42 8.00
C LYS A 34 1.20 16.70 7.24
N PRO A 35 2.21 17.50 6.86
CA PRO A 35 1.97 18.60 5.95
C PRO A 35 1.36 17.99 4.69
N ALA A 36 0.11 18.37 4.39
CA ALA A 36 -0.60 17.85 3.24
C ALA A 36 0.31 18.00 2.03
N THR A 37 0.45 16.93 1.25
CA THR A 37 1.08 16.92 -0.07
C THR A 37 0.27 17.81 -1.01
N ARG A 38 0.33 19.14 -0.79
CA ARG A 38 -0.53 20.15 -1.43
C ARG A 38 -0.54 20.02 -2.95
N ALA A 39 0.56 19.55 -3.52
CA ALA A 39 0.68 19.31 -4.95
C ALA A 39 -0.23 18.18 -5.46
N TRP A 40 -0.35 17.06 -4.73
CA TRP A 40 -1.22 15.95 -5.13
C TRP A 40 -2.69 16.31 -4.90
N ALA A 41 -3.04 16.80 -3.71
CA ALA A 41 -4.41 17.20 -3.37
C ALA A 41 -4.99 18.25 -4.33
N ARG A 42 -4.18 19.26 -4.72
CA ARG A 42 -4.56 20.27 -5.72
C ARG A 42 -4.82 19.64 -7.09
N ARG A 43 -4.03 18.64 -7.50
CA ARG A 43 -4.23 17.92 -8.77
C ARG A 43 -5.56 17.17 -8.80
N THR A 44 -5.90 16.52 -7.68
CA THR A 44 -7.16 15.80 -7.50
C THR A 44 -8.36 16.76 -7.51
N GLN A 45 -8.27 17.90 -6.80
CA GLN A 45 -9.30 18.95 -6.79
C GLN A 45 -9.54 19.57 -8.18
N LEU A 46 -8.49 19.66 -9.01
CA LEU A 46 -8.58 20.18 -10.37
C LEU A 46 -8.98 19.13 -11.40
N ASN A 47 -9.36 17.91 -10.99
CA ASN A 47 -9.69 16.78 -11.88
C ASN A 47 -8.64 16.55 -12.99
N LEU A 48 -7.37 16.81 -12.70
CA LEU A 48 -6.31 16.66 -13.68
C LEU A 48 -6.02 15.17 -13.89
N ALA A 49 -6.27 14.67 -15.09
CA ALA A 49 -5.97 13.29 -15.44
C ALA A 49 -4.50 12.95 -15.11
N PRO A 50 -4.21 11.80 -14.48
CA PRO A 50 -2.83 11.33 -14.35
C PRO A 50 -2.26 11.17 -15.76
N LYS A 51 -0.99 11.55 -15.97
CA LYS A 51 -0.33 11.36 -17.26
C LYS A 51 0.47 10.05 -17.18
N PRO A 52 -0.08 8.91 -17.62
CA PRO A 52 0.66 7.66 -17.63
C PRO A 52 1.86 7.81 -18.58
N GLY A 53 3.06 7.59 -18.05
CA GLY A 53 4.27 7.49 -18.88
C GLY A 53 4.30 6.17 -19.66
N PRO A 54 5.17 6.07 -20.69
CA PRO A 54 5.40 4.80 -21.38
C PRO A 54 5.72 3.68 -20.36
N GLY A 55 4.90 2.63 -20.35
CA GLY A 55 5.07 1.50 -19.42
C GLY A 55 4.31 1.58 -18.09
N ALA A 56 3.50 2.62 -17.86
CA ALA A 56 2.74 2.79 -16.61
C ALA A 56 1.81 1.60 -16.24
N TRP A 57 1.49 0.74 -17.21
CA TRP A 57 0.57 -0.40 -17.04
C TRP A 57 1.28 -1.77 -17.07
N ARG A 58 2.61 -1.81 -17.23
CA ARG A 58 3.33 -3.09 -17.41
C ARG A 58 3.30 -4.01 -16.18
N ARG A 59 2.74 -3.55 -15.06
CA ARG A 59 2.54 -4.35 -13.83
C ARG A 59 1.06 -4.54 -13.44
N SER A 60 0.09 -4.14 -14.27
CA SER A 60 -1.35 -4.35 -13.98
C SER A 60 -1.91 -5.67 -14.52
N ARG A 61 -1.05 -6.63 -14.89
CA ARG A 61 -1.50 -7.99 -15.23
C ARG A 61 -1.48 -8.86 -13.98
N SER A 62 -2.65 -9.01 -13.37
CA SER A 62 -3.07 -10.24 -12.70
C SER A 62 -3.34 -11.32 -13.73
#